data_AF-A0A8H3ZWU2-F1
#
_entry.id   AF-A0A8H3ZWU2-F1
#
_cell.length_a   1.000
_cell.length_b   1.000
_cell.length_c   1.000
_cell.angle_alpha   90.00
_cell.angle_beta   90.00
_cell.angle_gamma   90.00
#
_symmetry.space_group_name_H-M   'P 1'
#
loop_
_entity.id
_entity.type
_entity.pdbx_description
1 polymer ?
#
loop_
_entity_poly.entity_id
_entity_poly.type
_entity_poly.pdbx_seq_one_letter_code
_entity_poly.pdbx_strand_id
1 'polypeptide(L)'
;MAKLIVQNNGLIKTGKGKDLIPINLKSCGIGAPWVDPNIQISEEFRDKWTICKHDLDECYKTDTTHDCIVANTTCGDYYNWIFTLKSYNTSASIYDIRTFNGLPDAIYANYLDDPFVLKSIGVNTNEITSYLENNMDIYYRFCDSGDLIGSTKSQVEFLLHNNIPILLFTGDADYICNWIGGNEMTESLKWKRQHEYKNAVFQE
;
A
#
# COMPACT_ATOMS: atom_id res chain seq x y z
N MET A 1 -9.43 9.28 2.41
CA MET A 1 -10.30 9.27 3.62
C MET A 1 -9.93 10.32 4.67
N ALA A 2 -8.67 10.44 5.09
CA ALA A 2 -8.25 11.38 6.14
C ALA A 2 -8.64 12.85 5.91
N LYS A 3 -8.46 13.35 4.67
CA LYS A 3 -8.90 14.71 4.28
C LYS A 3 -10.40 14.92 4.54
N LEU A 4 -11.23 13.93 4.21
CA LEU A 4 -12.67 13.98 4.42
C LEU A 4 -13.03 13.99 5.91
N ILE A 5 -12.31 13.25 6.76
CA ILE A 5 -12.51 13.28 8.21
C ILE A 5 -12.24 14.69 8.78
N VAL A 6 -11.13 15.31 8.38
CA VAL A 6 -10.78 16.67 8.81
C VAL A 6 -11.81 17.69 8.31
N GLN A 7 -12.24 17.59 7.05
CA GLN A 7 -13.27 18.46 6.47
C GLN A 7 -14.62 18.29 7.17
N ASN A 8 -15.07 17.06 7.39
CA ASN A 8 -16.30 16.72 8.13
C ASN A 8 -16.29 17.36 9.52
N ASN A 9 -15.20 17.17 10.27
CA ASN A 9 -15.06 17.77 11.60
C ASN A 9 -15.02 19.31 11.54
N GLY A 10 -14.48 19.91 10.48
CA GLY A 10 -14.54 21.35 10.24
C GLY A 10 -15.95 21.88 9.99
N LEU A 11 -16.76 21.15 9.22
CA LEU A 11 -18.17 21.49 8.98
C LEU A 11 -19.01 21.43 10.26
N ILE A 12 -18.75 20.44 11.12
CA ILE A 12 -19.38 20.33 12.45
C ILE A 12 -19.01 21.54 13.32
N LYS A 13 -17.72 21.87 13.43
CA LYS A 13 -17.23 23.00 14.24
C LYS A 13 -17.78 24.36 13.80
N THR A 14 -18.04 24.53 12.51
CA THR A 14 -18.60 25.76 11.94
C THR A 14 -20.13 25.81 11.95
N GLY A 15 -20.79 24.79 12.50
CA GLY A 15 -22.25 24.69 12.57
C GLY A 15 -22.95 24.40 11.23
N LYS A 16 -22.17 24.11 10.16
CA LYS A 16 -22.66 23.81 8.80
C LYS A 16 -22.98 22.33 8.58
N GLY A 17 -22.65 21.45 9.52
CA GLY A 17 -22.88 20.00 9.44
C GLY A 17 -23.56 19.44 10.68
N LYS A 18 -24.80 19.88 10.96
CA LYS A 18 -25.52 19.51 12.20
C LYS A 18 -25.88 18.02 12.30
N ASP A 19 -26.02 17.34 11.17
CA ASP A 19 -26.32 15.90 11.09
C ASP A 19 -25.08 15.04 10.85
N LEU A 20 -23.88 15.65 10.81
CA LEU A 20 -22.63 14.93 10.60
C LEU A 20 -22.10 14.36 11.91
N ILE A 21 -21.61 13.13 11.86
CA ILE A 21 -20.99 12.45 13.00
C ILE A 21 -19.49 12.82 13.05
N PRO A 22 -18.97 13.35 14.17
CA PRO A 22 -17.56 13.65 14.29
C PRO A 22 -16.72 12.36 14.37
N ILE A 23 -15.65 12.29 13.59
CA ILE A 23 -14.70 11.16 13.62
C ILE A 23 -13.38 11.64 14.21
N ASN A 24 -13.00 11.09 15.36
CA ASN A 24 -11.79 11.47 16.08
C ASN A 24 -10.61 10.56 15.72
N LEU A 25 -10.04 10.75 14.52
CA LEU A 25 -8.88 9.98 14.08
C LEU A 25 -7.65 10.31 14.95
N LYS A 26 -7.17 9.32 15.70
CA LYS A 26 -6.07 9.48 16.66
C LYS A 26 -4.69 9.26 16.06
N SER A 27 -4.56 8.26 15.21
CA SER A 27 -3.30 7.85 14.57
C SER A 27 -3.60 6.92 13.39
N CYS A 28 -2.57 6.64 12.59
CA CYS A 28 -2.61 5.64 11.52
C CYS A 28 -1.39 4.71 11.65
N GLY A 29 -1.60 3.40 11.58
CA GLY A 29 -0.51 2.42 11.47
C GLY A 29 -0.54 1.78 10.08
N ILE A 30 0.59 1.77 9.38
CA ILE A 30 0.73 1.15 8.05
C ILE A 30 1.93 0.21 8.11
N GLY A 31 1.64 -1.09 8.03
CA GLY A 31 2.65 -2.14 7.90
C GLY A 31 2.98 -2.36 6.44
N ALA A 32 4.27 -2.55 6.12
CA ALA A 32 4.74 -2.79 4.76
C ALA A 32 4.13 -1.78 3.74
N PRO A 33 4.33 -0.47 3.97
CA PRO A 33 3.59 0.57 3.25
C PRO A 33 3.92 0.57 1.75
N TRP A 34 2.91 0.62 0.88
CA TRP A 34 3.04 0.97 -0.54
C TRP A 34 2.42 2.35 -0.76
N VAL A 35 3.25 3.40 -0.67
CA VAL A 35 2.82 4.80 -0.57
C VAL A 35 3.28 5.62 -1.76
N ASP A 36 4.54 5.47 -2.18
CA ASP A 36 5.08 6.18 -3.34
C ASP A 36 5.99 5.23 -4.14
N PRO A 37 5.42 4.55 -5.15
CA PRO A 37 6.16 3.61 -6.00
C PRO A 37 7.42 4.19 -6.63
N ASN A 38 7.44 5.51 -6.93
CA ASN A 38 8.59 6.15 -7.56
C ASN A 38 9.80 6.24 -6.62
N ILE A 39 9.56 6.18 -5.32
CA ILE A 39 10.58 6.20 -4.27
C ILE A 39 10.89 4.78 -3.81
N GLN A 40 9.88 3.92 -3.75
CA GLN A 40 10.02 2.59 -3.13
C GLN A 40 10.54 1.52 -4.07
N ILE A 41 10.36 1.69 -5.38
CA ILE A 41 11.00 0.84 -6.37
C ILE A 41 12.41 1.39 -6.55
N SER A 42 13.41 0.68 -6.01
CA SER A 42 14.79 1.15 -6.00
C SER A 42 15.49 1.00 -7.36
N GLU A 43 16.53 1.81 -7.60
CA GLU A 43 17.37 1.76 -8.81
C GLU A 43 18.21 0.48 -8.91
N GLU A 44 18.25 -0.36 -7.87
CA GLU A 44 19.12 -1.53 -7.80
C GLU A 44 18.75 -2.62 -8.83
N PHE A 45 17.57 -2.52 -9.46
CA PHE A 45 17.04 -3.43 -10.49
C PHE A 45 17.40 -3.01 -11.93
N ARG A 46 18.70 -2.72 -12.11
CA ARG A 46 19.37 -1.91 -13.16
C ARG A 46 19.00 -2.07 -14.64
N ASP A 47 18.47 -3.20 -15.11
CA ASP A 47 18.34 -3.39 -16.57
C ASP A 47 17.03 -2.84 -17.16
N LYS A 48 16.00 -2.64 -16.32
CA LYS A 48 14.65 -2.22 -16.76
C LYS A 48 14.01 -1.11 -15.94
N TRP A 49 14.66 -0.69 -14.84
CA TRP A 49 14.23 0.47 -14.04
C TRP A 49 14.01 1.72 -14.89
N THR A 50 14.86 1.98 -15.89
CA THR A 50 14.74 3.17 -16.74
C THR A 50 13.38 3.29 -17.44
N ILE A 51 12.79 2.16 -17.86
CA ILE A 51 11.48 2.16 -18.54
C ILE A 51 10.37 2.40 -17.52
N CYS A 52 10.36 1.62 -16.43
CA CYS A 52 9.40 1.82 -15.34
C CYS A 52 9.44 3.26 -14.83
N LYS A 53 10.64 3.80 -14.56
CA LYS A 53 10.84 5.17 -14.07
C LYS A 53 10.29 6.21 -15.04
N HIS A 54 10.55 6.05 -16.33
CA HIS A 54 10.03 6.94 -17.36
C HIS A 54 8.50 6.95 -17.35
N ASP A 55 7.87 5.77 -17.41
CA ASP A 55 6.41 5.66 -17.51
C ASP A 55 5.74 6.13 -16.21
N LEU A 56 6.37 5.86 -15.07
CA LEU A 56 5.91 6.32 -13.76
C LEU A 56 5.98 7.84 -13.63
N ASP A 57 7.09 8.44 -14.05
CA ASP A 57 7.21 9.90 -14.09
C ASP A 57 6.15 10.53 -15.01
N GLU A 58 5.83 9.88 -16.13
CA GLU A 58 4.80 10.40 -17.02
C GLU A 58 3.39 10.22 -16.45
N CYS A 59 3.08 9.08 -15.84
CA CYS A 59 1.84 8.91 -15.06
C CYS A 59 1.69 10.01 -14.00
N TYR A 60 2.74 10.34 -13.24
CA TYR A 60 2.67 11.37 -12.19
C TYR A 60 2.55 12.79 -12.75
N LYS A 61 3.04 13.01 -13.98
CA LYS A 61 2.96 14.31 -14.65
C LYS A 61 1.61 14.53 -15.33
N THR A 62 1.02 13.51 -15.94
CA THR A 62 -0.23 13.65 -16.70
C THR A 62 -1.48 13.31 -15.88
N ASP A 63 -1.35 12.44 -14.88
CA ASP A 63 -2.46 11.88 -14.09
C ASP A 63 -3.53 11.21 -14.97
N THR A 64 -3.14 10.73 -16.16
CA THR A 64 -4.08 10.04 -17.05
C THR A 64 -4.11 8.55 -16.75
N THR A 65 -5.32 7.97 -16.80
CA THR A 65 -5.51 6.53 -16.63
C THR A 65 -4.66 5.71 -17.60
N HIS A 66 -4.49 6.17 -18.85
CA HIS A 66 -3.68 5.47 -19.84
C HIS A 66 -2.22 5.37 -19.42
N ASP A 67 -1.59 6.49 -19.07
CA ASP A 67 -0.16 6.52 -18.71
C ASP A 67 0.09 5.73 -17.43
N CYS A 68 -0.84 5.78 -16.47
CA CYS A 68 -0.74 5.01 -15.23
C CYS A 68 -0.97 3.51 -15.42
N ILE A 69 -1.80 3.07 -16.37
CA ILE A 69 -1.90 1.65 -16.76
C ILE A 69 -0.59 1.17 -17.41
N VAL A 70 0.01 2.01 -18.27
CA VAL A 70 1.31 1.70 -18.90
C VAL A 70 2.37 1.52 -17.81
N ALA A 71 2.47 2.47 -16.87
CA ALA A 71 3.38 2.39 -15.73
C ALA A 71 3.09 1.18 -14.82
N ASN A 72 1.82 0.86 -14.53
CA ASN A 72 1.45 -0.37 -13.81
C ASN A 72 2.04 -1.62 -14.47
N THR A 73 1.98 -1.68 -15.80
CA THR A 73 2.47 -2.85 -16.57
C THR A 73 3.99 -2.89 -16.55
N THR A 74 4.65 -1.78 -16.90
CA THR A 74 6.11 -1.74 -17.05
C THR A 74 6.86 -1.76 -15.72
N CYS A 75 6.26 -1.30 -14.63
CA CYS A 75 6.81 -1.45 -13.28
C CYS A 75 6.41 -2.78 -12.65
N GLY A 76 5.15 -3.22 -12.87
CA GLY A 76 4.60 -4.47 -12.39
C GLY A 76 5.48 -5.64 -12.81
N ASP A 77 5.49 -5.98 -14.09
CA ASP A 77 6.09 -7.20 -14.67
C ASP A 77 7.52 -7.54 -14.21
N TYR A 78 8.25 -6.57 -13.66
CA TYR A 78 9.65 -6.71 -13.25
C TYR A 78 9.86 -6.63 -11.74
N TYR A 79 9.09 -5.82 -11.02
CA TYR A 79 9.29 -5.61 -9.58
C TYR A 79 8.76 -6.78 -8.73
N ASN A 80 7.50 -7.22 -8.92
CA ASN A 80 6.94 -8.31 -8.11
C ASN A 80 7.35 -9.70 -8.61
N TRP A 81 7.90 -9.82 -9.82
CA TRP A 81 8.15 -11.11 -10.47
C TRP A 81 9.62 -11.50 -10.50
N ILE A 82 10.55 -10.68 -10.00
CA ILE A 82 11.98 -11.03 -10.05
C ILE A 82 12.28 -12.37 -9.36
N PHE A 83 11.55 -12.70 -8.30
CA PHE A 83 11.72 -13.97 -7.60
C PHE A 83 10.82 -15.11 -8.10
N THR A 84 9.76 -14.78 -8.86
CA THR A 84 8.83 -15.77 -9.42
C THR A 84 9.20 -16.18 -10.85
N LEU A 85 10.03 -15.39 -11.53
CA LEU A 85 10.57 -15.72 -12.84
C LEU A 85 11.63 -16.82 -12.70
N LYS A 86 11.34 -17.99 -13.29
CA LYS A 86 12.25 -19.14 -13.42
C LYS A 86 13.67 -18.78 -13.87
N SER A 87 13.86 -17.67 -14.57
CA SER A 87 15.14 -17.18 -15.08
C SER A 87 16.14 -16.77 -13.99
N TYR A 88 15.69 -16.42 -12.78
CA TYR A 88 16.59 -15.97 -11.71
C TYR A 88 17.08 -17.08 -10.79
N ASN A 89 16.56 -18.30 -10.96
CA ASN A 89 16.90 -19.47 -10.12
C ASN A 89 16.75 -19.20 -8.61
N THR A 90 15.97 -18.18 -8.25
CA THR A 90 15.63 -17.84 -6.88
C THR A 90 14.40 -18.61 -6.52
N SER A 91 14.41 -19.13 -5.31
CA SER A 91 13.26 -19.86 -4.79
C SER A 91 12.83 -19.28 -3.45
N ALA A 92 13.04 -17.97 -3.30
CA ALA A 92 12.60 -17.15 -2.17
C ALA A 92 11.21 -16.55 -2.45
N SER A 93 10.43 -16.33 -1.40
CA SER A 93 9.13 -15.67 -1.47
C SER A 93 9.28 -14.16 -1.54
N ILE A 94 8.36 -13.49 -2.26
CA ILE A 94 8.28 -12.03 -2.31
C ILE A 94 7.84 -11.40 -0.98
N TYR A 95 7.26 -12.20 -0.07
CA TYR A 95 6.82 -11.76 1.26
C TYR A 95 7.85 -12.06 2.36
N ASP A 96 8.75 -13.01 2.12
CA ASP A 96 9.86 -13.35 3.02
C ASP A 96 11.01 -13.97 2.22
N ILE A 97 12.09 -13.22 2.06
CA ILE A 97 13.25 -13.65 1.27
C ILE A 97 14.00 -14.85 1.86
N ARG A 98 13.71 -15.23 3.10
CA ARG A 98 14.35 -16.34 3.82
C ARG A 98 13.66 -17.68 3.57
N THR A 99 12.45 -17.65 3.01
CA THR A 99 11.62 -18.84 2.83
C THR A 99 11.19 -19.02 1.38
N PHE A 100 10.84 -20.25 1.02
CA PHE A 100 10.26 -20.57 -0.29
C PHE A 100 8.76 -20.26 -0.35
N ASN A 101 8.10 -20.41 0.80
CA ASN A 101 6.69 -20.14 0.96
C ASN A 101 6.53 -19.09 2.06
N GLY A 102 6.28 -17.85 1.66
CA GLY A 102 6.00 -16.74 2.56
C GLY A 102 4.52 -16.60 2.93
N LEU A 103 3.67 -17.52 2.48
CA LEU A 103 2.25 -17.51 2.78
C LEU A 103 1.94 -18.29 4.06
N PRO A 104 0.96 -17.84 4.86
CA PRO A 104 0.47 -18.59 6.02
C PRO A 104 -0.17 -19.93 5.61
N ASP A 105 -0.28 -20.85 6.57
CA ASP A 105 -1.03 -22.10 6.38
C ASP A 105 -2.52 -21.81 6.16
N ALA A 106 -3.17 -22.53 5.24
CA ALA A 106 -4.58 -22.38 4.89
C ALA A 106 -5.58 -22.70 6.02
N ILE A 107 -5.14 -23.08 7.23
CA ILE A 107 -6.01 -23.30 8.41
C ILE A 107 -7.02 -22.17 8.61
N TYR A 108 -6.61 -20.89 8.53
CA TYR A 108 -7.54 -19.76 8.72
C TYR A 108 -8.56 -19.66 7.58
N ALA A 109 -8.13 -19.88 6.34
CA ALA A 109 -9.01 -19.82 5.18
C ALA A 109 -10.07 -20.91 5.25
N ASN A 110 -9.69 -22.13 5.61
CA ASN A 110 -10.62 -23.25 5.83
C ASN A 110 -11.62 -22.96 6.96
N TYR A 111 -11.17 -22.34 8.06
CA TYR A 111 -12.05 -21.93 9.15
C TYR A 111 -13.06 -20.87 8.69
N LEU A 112 -12.63 -19.88 7.89
CA LEU A 112 -13.52 -18.83 7.37
C LEU A 112 -14.46 -19.34 6.28
N ASP A 113 -14.13 -20.45 5.62
CA ASP A 113 -14.96 -21.10 4.60
C ASP A 113 -16.01 -22.05 5.22
N ASP A 114 -15.90 -22.38 6.52
CA ASP A 114 -16.87 -23.25 7.21
C ASP A 114 -18.27 -22.61 7.24
N PRO A 115 -19.33 -23.26 6.72
CA PRO A 115 -20.70 -22.75 6.73
C PRO A 115 -21.22 -22.39 8.13
N PHE A 116 -20.80 -23.13 9.17
CA PHE A 116 -21.13 -22.81 10.54
C PHE A 116 -20.50 -21.48 10.96
N VAL A 117 -19.24 -21.23 10.60
CA VAL A 117 -18.54 -19.98 10.90
C VAL A 117 -19.17 -18.82 10.14
N LEU A 118 -19.38 -18.96 8.83
CA LEU A 118 -20.04 -17.94 7.99
C LEU A 118 -21.41 -17.54 8.56
N LYS A 119 -22.24 -18.54 8.93
CA LYS A 119 -23.54 -18.28 9.57
C LYS A 119 -23.39 -17.60 10.93
N SER A 120 -22.40 -17.99 11.71
CA SER A 120 -22.16 -17.45 13.05
C SER A 120 -21.74 -15.98 13.03
N ILE A 121 -21.07 -15.52 11.97
CA ILE A 121 -20.72 -14.10 11.75
C ILE A 121 -21.78 -13.33 10.95
N GLY A 122 -22.93 -13.95 10.65
CA GLY A 122 -24.07 -13.29 10.02
C GLY A 122 -23.99 -13.14 8.50
N VAL A 123 -23.15 -13.91 7.82
CA VAL A 123 -23.11 -13.93 6.34
C VAL A 123 -24.42 -14.52 5.80
N ASN A 124 -25.01 -13.86 4.80
CA ASN A 124 -26.14 -14.41 4.06
C ASN A 124 -25.67 -15.55 3.15
N THR A 125 -25.74 -16.78 3.66
CA THR A 125 -25.24 -17.97 2.96
C THR A 125 -26.04 -18.34 1.70
N ASN A 126 -27.15 -17.65 1.41
CA ASN A 126 -27.85 -17.78 0.13
C ASN A 126 -27.17 -16.99 -1.00
N GLU A 127 -26.38 -15.96 -0.66
CA GLU A 127 -25.68 -15.08 -1.60
C GLU A 127 -24.17 -15.35 -1.63
N ILE A 128 -23.58 -15.67 -0.47
CA ILE A 128 -22.15 -15.88 -0.29
C ILE A 128 -21.92 -17.31 0.22
N THR A 129 -21.25 -18.13 -0.57
CA THR A 129 -21.05 -19.55 -0.27
C THR A 129 -19.62 -19.92 0.06
N SER A 130 -18.67 -19.00 -0.11
CA SER A 130 -17.26 -19.26 0.16
C SER A 130 -16.50 -18.01 0.58
N TYR A 131 -15.44 -18.23 1.35
CA TYR A 131 -14.40 -17.25 1.65
C TYR A 131 -13.37 -17.21 0.51
N LEU A 132 -12.99 -16.01 0.12
CA LEU A 132 -11.87 -15.77 -0.80
C LEU A 132 -10.88 -14.84 -0.10
N GLU A 133 -9.63 -15.30 0.04
CA GLU A 133 -8.57 -14.47 0.61
C GLU A 133 -8.29 -13.24 -0.27
N ASN A 134 -8.18 -13.47 -1.58
CA ASN A 134 -7.97 -12.43 -2.57
C ASN A 134 -8.96 -12.61 -3.73
N ASN A 135 -9.61 -11.52 -4.14
CA ASN A 135 -10.48 -11.52 -5.31
C ASN A 135 -9.73 -10.93 -6.51
N MET A 136 -9.33 -11.79 -7.44
CA MET A 136 -8.54 -11.38 -8.60
C MET A 136 -9.28 -10.44 -9.54
N ASP A 137 -10.62 -10.51 -9.61
CA ASP A 137 -11.39 -9.57 -10.43
C ASP A 137 -11.34 -8.16 -9.86
N ILE A 138 -11.36 -8.00 -8.53
CA ILE A 138 -11.13 -6.71 -7.88
C ILE A 138 -9.70 -6.24 -8.17
N TYR A 139 -8.71 -7.12 -7.98
CA TYR A 139 -7.31 -6.79 -8.24
C TYR A 139 -7.11 -6.26 -9.68
N TYR A 140 -7.61 -6.96 -10.70
CA TYR A 140 -7.48 -6.53 -12.09
C TYR A 140 -8.22 -5.22 -12.36
N ARG A 141 -9.34 -4.94 -11.70
CA ARG A 141 -10.00 -3.62 -11.83
C ARG A 141 -9.12 -2.47 -11.32
N PHE A 142 -8.31 -2.68 -10.29
CA PHE A 142 -7.34 -1.69 -9.80
C PHE A 142 -6.12 -1.58 -10.73
N CYS A 143 -5.69 -2.69 -11.34
CA CYS A 143 -4.67 -2.67 -12.40
C CYS A 143 -5.15 -1.83 -13.59
N ASP A 144 -6.36 -2.13 -14.07
CA ASP A 144 -7.00 -1.53 -15.25
C ASP A 144 -7.42 -0.07 -15.02
N SER A 145 -7.38 0.42 -13.78
CA SER A 145 -7.60 1.83 -13.47
C SER A 145 -6.31 2.63 -13.31
N GLY A 146 -5.14 1.98 -13.38
CA GLY A 146 -3.85 2.65 -13.14
C GLY A 146 -3.53 2.90 -11.66
N ASP A 147 -4.30 2.33 -10.73
CA ASP A 147 -4.26 2.76 -9.31
C ASP A 147 -3.03 2.22 -8.57
N LEU A 148 -2.54 1.03 -8.94
CA LEU A 148 -1.43 0.35 -8.24
C LEU A 148 -0.12 1.16 -8.18
N ILE A 149 0.15 2.02 -9.16
CA ILE A 149 1.37 2.83 -9.21
C ILE A 149 1.18 4.26 -8.68
N GLY A 150 -0.05 4.62 -8.30
CA GLY A 150 -0.40 5.95 -7.80
C GLY A 150 0.27 6.28 -6.46
N SER A 151 0.73 7.53 -6.29
CA SER A 151 1.31 7.99 -5.03
C SER A 151 0.23 8.46 -4.05
N THR A 152 0.20 7.85 -2.87
CA THR A 152 -0.60 8.31 -1.72
C THR A 152 0.20 9.17 -0.75
N LYS A 153 1.46 9.48 -1.07
CA LYS A 153 2.38 10.28 -0.25
C LYS A 153 1.77 11.59 0.25
N SER A 154 1.07 12.33 -0.61
CA SER A 154 0.42 13.59 -0.24
C SER A 154 -0.66 13.44 0.84
N GLN A 155 -1.24 12.24 0.99
CA GLN A 155 -2.20 11.93 2.04
C GLN A 155 -1.50 11.69 3.39
N VAL A 156 -0.33 11.03 3.37
CA VAL A 156 0.54 10.84 4.53
C VAL A 156 1.06 12.19 5.02
N GLU A 157 1.56 13.04 4.11
CA GLU A 157 1.98 14.41 4.43
C GLU A 157 0.83 15.24 5.01
N PHE A 158 -0.37 15.14 4.45
CA PHE A 158 -1.57 15.81 4.98
C PHE A 158 -1.86 15.40 6.43
N LEU A 159 -1.80 14.11 6.74
CA LEU A 159 -2.01 13.60 8.10
C LEU A 159 -0.97 14.18 9.08
N LEU A 160 0.31 14.14 8.72
CA LEU A 160 1.40 14.69 9.52
C LEU A 160 1.25 16.21 9.73
N HIS A 161 0.85 16.95 8.70
CA HIS A 161 0.57 18.39 8.80
C HIS A 161 -0.58 18.72 9.76
N ASN A 162 -1.52 17.79 9.94
CA ASN A 162 -2.64 17.94 10.87
C ASN A 162 -2.35 17.34 12.26
N ASN A 163 -1.08 17.07 12.59
CA ASN A 163 -0.64 16.48 13.84
C ASN A 163 -1.30 15.11 14.14
N ILE A 164 -1.61 14.34 13.10
CA ILE A 164 -2.07 12.95 13.25
C ILE A 164 -0.81 12.06 13.18
N PRO A 165 -0.41 11.40 14.27
CA PRO A 165 0.74 10.51 14.27
C PRO A 165 0.55 9.32 13.32
N ILE A 166 1.63 8.96 12.64
CA ILE A 166 1.67 7.80 11.75
C ILE A 166 2.80 6.89 12.21
N LEU A 167 2.50 5.60 12.35
CA LEU A 167 3.50 4.54 12.51
C LEU A 167 3.63 3.81 11.17
N LEU A 168 4.81 3.91 10.57
CA LEU A 168 5.20 3.10 9.42
C LEU A 168 6.16 2.04 9.94
N PHE A 169 5.87 0.78 9.66
CA PHE A 169 6.71 -0.34 10.08
C PHE A 169 6.83 -1.37 8.97
N THR A 170 8.00 -1.96 8.81
CA THR A 170 8.29 -2.91 7.75
C THR A 170 9.15 -4.04 8.30
N GLY A 171 8.90 -5.28 7.85
CA GLY A 171 9.77 -6.41 8.15
C GLY A 171 11.08 -6.32 7.38
N ASP A 172 12.20 -6.62 8.02
CA ASP A 172 13.52 -6.61 7.40
C ASP A 172 13.71 -7.67 6.29
N ALA A 173 12.88 -8.71 6.29
CA ALA A 173 12.87 -9.78 5.30
C ALA A 173 11.77 -9.66 4.23
N ASP A 174 10.92 -8.63 4.29
CA ASP A 174 9.91 -8.37 3.25
C ASP A 174 10.62 -7.82 2.00
N TYR A 175 10.33 -8.40 0.84
CA TYR A 175 10.87 -7.92 -0.43
C TYR A 175 9.93 -6.94 -1.13
N ILE A 176 8.67 -7.34 -1.31
CA ILE A 176 7.72 -6.60 -2.14
C ILE A 176 7.48 -5.18 -1.60
N CYS A 177 7.50 -5.03 -0.28
CA CYS A 177 7.38 -3.73 0.40
C CYS A 177 8.53 -3.53 1.40
N ASN A 178 9.76 -3.74 0.93
CA ASN A 178 10.98 -3.77 1.73
C ASN A 178 11.26 -2.51 2.58
N TRP A 179 12.05 -2.71 3.64
CA TRP A 179 12.37 -1.68 4.63
C TRP A 179 13.26 -0.56 4.07
N ILE A 180 14.07 -0.83 3.04
CA ILE A 180 14.94 0.16 2.38
C ILE A 180 14.06 1.20 1.68
N GLY A 181 13.18 0.77 0.78
CA GLY A 181 12.21 1.63 0.10
C GLY A 181 11.26 2.30 1.09
N GLY A 182 10.84 1.59 2.14
CA GLY A 182 10.09 2.15 3.26
C GLY A 182 10.81 3.33 3.94
N ASN A 183 12.10 3.17 4.27
CA ASN A 183 12.91 4.21 4.88
C ASN A 183 13.07 5.42 3.95
N GLU A 184 13.43 5.19 2.68
CA GLU A 184 13.54 6.26 1.67
C GLU A 184 12.22 7.03 1.51
N MET A 185 11.09 6.32 1.48
CA MET A 185 9.77 6.93 1.45
C MET A 185 9.54 7.83 2.67
N THR A 186 9.84 7.36 3.89
CA THR A 186 9.67 8.15 5.11
C THR A 186 10.53 9.42 5.14
N GLU A 187 11.79 9.33 4.71
CA GLU A 187 12.69 10.48 4.62
C GLU A 187 12.24 11.49 3.56
N SER A 188 11.59 11.00 2.50
CA SER A 188 11.10 11.84 1.41
C SER A 188 9.87 12.69 1.76
N LEU A 189 9.16 12.37 2.86
CA LEU A 189 7.94 13.04 3.28
C LEU A 189 8.19 14.51 3.60
N LYS A 190 7.41 15.40 2.99
CA LYS A 190 7.44 16.84 3.25
C LYS A 190 6.43 17.17 4.34
N TRP A 191 6.95 17.48 5.53
CA TRP A 191 6.14 17.88 6.68
C TRP A 191 6.95 18.73 7.66
N LYS A 192 6.27 19.32 8.65
CA LYS A 192 6.86 20.32 9.57
C LYS A 192 8.15 19.86 10.25
N ARG A 193 8.28 18.56 10.55
CA ARG A 193 9.42 17.99 11.29
C ARG A 193 10.33 17.12 10.43
N GLN A 194 10.29 17.25 9.10
CA GLN A 194 11.12 16.44 8.19
C GLN A 194 12.62 16.57 8.54
N HIS A 195 13.11 17.78 8.81
CA HIS A 195 14.51 18.00 9.18
C HIS A 195 14.87 17.31 10.50
N GLU A 196 14.01 17.37 11.51
CA GLU A 196 14.23 16.69 12.79
C GLU A 196 14.19 15.16 12.62
N TYR A 197 13.30 14.66 11.77
CA TYR A 197 13.19 13.23 11.47
C TYR A 197 14.45 12.69 10.81
N LYS A 198 14.96 13.37 9.77
CA LYS A 198 16.20 12.97 9.07
C LYS A 198 17.46 13.02 9.95
N ASN A 199 17.46 13.88 10.96
CA ASN A 199 18.58 14.02 11.88
C ASN A 199 18.40 13.20 13.17
N ALA A 200 17.28 12.51 13.34
CA ALA A 200 17.08 11.63 14.47
C ALA A 200 18.04 10.44 14.35
N VAL A 201 18.55 9.99 15.49
CA VAL A 201 19.37 8.77 15.53
C VAL A 201 18.44 7.59 15.22
N PHE A 202 18.76 6.86 14.15
CA PHE A 202 18.12 5.60 13.87
C PHE A 202 18.41 4.63 15.02
N GLN A 203 17.35 4.06 15.60
CA GLN A 203 17.44 3.07 16.66
C GLN A 203 16.90 1.77 16.11
N GLU A 204 17.78 0.77 16.00
CA GLU A 204 17.41 -0.62 15.73
C GLU A 204 16.67 -1.23 16.93
#